data_AF-A0A9D1BXS4-F1
#
_entry.id   AF-A0A9D1BXS4-F1
#
_cell.length_a   1.000
_cell.length_b   1.000
_cell.length_c   1.000
_cell.angle_alpha   90.00
_cell.angle_beta   90.00
_cell.angle_gamma   90.00
#
_symmetry.space_group_name_H-M   'P 1'
#
loop_
_entity.id
_entity.type
_entity.pdbx_description
1 polymer ?
#
loop_
_entity_poly.entity_id
_entity_poly.type
_entity_poly.pdbx_seq_one_letter_code
_entity_poly.pdbx_strand_id
1 'polypeptide(L)'
;MNRNVLAIALILVVLATLACNLSSTPAETTPTPSGEAAGGVTPTPTPAPDITTQGGCTLNAAFVADVTVPDNTEFPSGTAFTKTWRLRNTGTCTWEAGTLLVFVSGDAMGGPASVPV
;
A
#
# COMPACT_ATOMS: atom_id res chain seq x y z
N MET A 1 -1.10 -40.28 -44.94
CA MET A 1 -0.75 -41.05 -43.73
C MET A 1 -0.72 -40.12 -42.53
N ASN A 2 -1.32 -40.28 -41.34
CA ASN A 2 -2.31 -41.16 -40.68
C ASN A 2 -2.85 -40.24 -39.55
N ARG A 3 -4.11 -39.79 -39.51
CA ARG A 3 -5.35 -40.42 -38.98
C ARG A 3 -5.40 -40.70 -37.46
N ASN A 4 -6.44 -40.11 -36.82
CA ASN A 4 -7.17 -40.45 -35.57
C ASN A 4 -6.98 -39.40 -34.44
N VAL A 5 -7.99 -38.75 -33.85
CA VAL A 5 -9.37 -39.17 -33.53
C VAL A 5 -10.39 -38.00 -33.59
N LEU A 6 -11.62 -38.38 -33.97
CA LEU A 6 -12.93 -37.72 -34.02
C LEU A 6 -13.33 -36.87 -32.79
N ALA A 7 -13.85 -35.66 -32.99
CA ALA A 7 -15.28 -35.28 -33.09
C ALA A 7 -15.97 -35.05 -31.72
N ILE A 8 -16.19 -33.77 -31.37
CA ILE A 8 -17.24 -33.36 -30.42
C ILE A 8 -17.94 -32.13 -31.02
N ALA A 9 -19.26 -32.18 -30.95
CA ALA A 9 -20.20 -31.58 -31.86
C ALA A 9 -20.44 -30.07 -31.67
N LEU A 10 -20.79 -29.47 -32.81
CA LEU A 10 -21.49 -28.21 -33.03
C LEU A 10 -22.68 -28.02 -32.04
N ILE A 11 -22.76 -26.89 -31.35
CA ILE A 11 -24.04 -26.30 -30.91
C ILE A 11 -24.04 -24.82 -31.27
N LEU A 12 -24.88 -24.50 -32.25
CA LEU A 12 -25.21 -23.20 -32.81
C LEU A 12 -26.64 -22.89 -32.37
N VAL A 13 -26.88 -22.01 -31.38
CA VAL A 13 -28.24 -21.49 -31.08
C VAL A 13 -28.13 -20.08 -30.45
N VAL A 14 -28.21 -19.02 -31.27
CA VAL A 14 -29.32 -18.04 -31.42
C VAL A 14 -29.06 -16.70 -30.72
N LEU A 15 -28.82 -15.67 -31.53
CA LEU A 15 -29.08 -14.27 -31.18
C LEU A 15 -30.60 -14.05 -31.09
N ALA A 16 -31.07 -13.49 -29.97
CA ALA A 16 -32.37 -12.84 -29.90
C ALA A 16 -32.23 -11.53 -29.13
N THR A 17 -32.24 -10.42 -29.86
CA THR A 17 -32.49 -9.07 -29.33
C THR A 17 -33.97 -8.94 -29.00
N LEU A 18 -34.33 -8.53 -27.78
CA LEU A 18 -35.58 -7.83 -27.53
C LEU A 18 -35.44 -6.92 -26.30
N ALA A 19 -35.73 -5.64 -26.52
CA ALA A 19 -35.71 -4.57 -25.53
C ALA A 19 -36.94 -4.62 -24.61
N CYS A 20 -36.76 -3.99 -23.43
CA CYS A 20 -37.74 -3.32 -22.56
C CYS A 20 -39.05 -4.07 -22.24
N ASN A 21 -39.30 -4.33 -20.95
CA ASN A 21 -40.61 -4.14 -20.34
C ASN A 21 -40.51 -3.97 -18.82
N LEU A 22 -41.28 -2.99 -18.32
CA LEU A 22 -41.26 -2.41 -16.98
C LEU A 22 -41.97 -3.25 -15.90
N SER A 23 -41.60 -2.93 -14.65
CA SER A 23 -42.48 -2.73 -13.49
C SER A 23 -43.10 -3.93 -12.77
N SER A 24 -42.61 -4.21 -11.55
CA SER A 24 -43.41 -3.99 -10.33
C SER A 24 -42.56 -4.14 -9.06
N THR A 25 -42.54 -3.08 -8.26
CA THR A 25 -42.01 -2.99 -6.89
C THR A 25 -42.62 -4.02 -5.94
N PRO A 26 -41.82 -4.71 -5.11
CA PRO A 26 -42.21 -5.08 -3.76
C PRO A 26 -41.58 -4.08 -2.77
N ALA A 27 -42.44 -3.38 -2.04
CA ALA A 27 -42.01 -2.56 -0.92
C ALA A 27 -41.58 -3.51 0.21
N GLU A 28 -40.34 -3.42 0.67
CA GLU A 28 -39.98 -4.02 1.95
C GLU A 28 -38.85 -3.24 2.65
N THR A 29 -39.27 -2.64 3.76
CA THR A 29 -38.51 -2.22 4.94
C THR A 29 -37.12 -1.64 4.75
N THR A 30 -37.10 -0.31 4.86
CA THR A 30 -36.07 0.46 5.55
C THR A 30 -35.58 -0.26 6.82
N PRO A 31 -34.27 -0.53 6.93
CA PRO A 31 -33.51 -0.09 8.06
C PRO A 31 -32.81 1.19 7.65
N THR A 32 -33.11 2.26 8.38
CA THR A 32 -32.29 3.46 8.41
C THR A 32 -30.84 2.99 8.59
N PRO A 33 -29.89 3.31 7.70
CA PRO A 33 -28.50 3.27 8.12
C PRO A 33 -28.44 4.32 9.22
N SER A 34 -28.46 3.86 10.47
CA SER A 34 -28.08 4.67 11.61
C SER A 34 -26.77 5.31 11.20
N GLY A 35 -26.81 6.62 10.99
CA GLY A 35 -25.63 7.43 10.83
C GLY A 35 -24.86 7.31 12.13
N GLU A 36 -24.08 6.24 12.22
CA GLU A 36 -23.04 6.11 13.21
C GLU A 36 -22.13 7.28 12.90
N ALA A 37 -22.20 8.28 13.79
CA ALA A 37 -21.31 9.40 13.77
C ALA A 37 -19.90 8.80 13.67
N ALA A 38 -19.31 8.91 12.49
CA ALA A 38 -17.91 8.62 12.27
C ALA A 38 -17.21 9.57 13.23
N GLY A 39 -16.87 9.06 14.40
CA GLY A 39 -15.98 9.72 15.33
C GLY A 39 -14.71 9.93 14.53
N GLY A 40 -14.57 11.15 14.00
CA GLY A 40 -13.36 11.60 13.36
C GLY A 40 -12.29 11.52 14.42
N VAL A 41 -11.57 10.40 14.46
CA VAL A 41 -10.31 10.33 15.16
C VAL A 41 -9.39 11.20 14.32
N THR A 42 -9.37 12.50 14.61
CA THR A 42 -8.33 13.38 14.09
C THR A 42 -7.02 12.72 14.49
N PRO A 43 -6.18 12.24 13.54
CA PRO A 43 -4.90 11.66 13.90
C PRO A 43 -4.17 12.73 14.70
N THR A 44 -3.90 12.43 15.97
CA THR A 44 -3.08 13.31 16.79
C THR A 44 -1.75 13.46 16.04
N PRO A 45 -1.31 14.69 15.71
CA PRO A 45 -0.06 14.85 14.99
C PRO A 45 1.03 14.20 15.84
N THR A 46 1.70 13.19 15.28
CA THR A 46 2.88 12.62 15.90
C THR A 46 3.84 13.79 16.14
N PRO A 47 4.29 14.02 17.38
CA PRO A 47 5.21 15.12 17.65
C PRO A 47 6.42 14.98 16.74
N ALA A 48 6.76 16.05 16.04
CA ALA A 48 7.95 16.07 15.20
C ALA A 48 9.17 15.75 16.06
N PRO A 49 10.11 14.92 15.59
CA PRO A 49 11.33 14.64 16.33
C PRO A 49 12.11 15.94 16.55
N ASP A 50 12.63 16.13 17.77
CA ASP A 50 13.56 17.22 18.02
C ASP A 50 14.86 16.94 17.25
N ILE A 51 15.22 17.88 16.38
CA ILE A 51 16.40 17.77 15.52
C ILE A 51 17.66 18.27 16.22
N THR A 52 17.53 18.93 17.38
CA THR A 52 18.65 19.49 18.12
C THR A 52 19.01 18.57 19.28
N THR A 53 20.22 18.02 19.28
CA THR A 53 20.68 17.19 20.39
C THR A 53 21.02 18.07 21.61
N GLN A 54 21.11 17.43 22.77
CA GLN A 54 21.56 18.09 24.01
C GLN A 54 22.96 18.75 23.88
N GLY A 55 23.76 18.34 22.89
CA GLY A 55 25.06 18.94 22.57
C GLY A 55 25.00 20.16 21.63
N GLY A 56 23.81 20.63 21.23
CA GLY A 56 23.65 21.75 20.31
C GLY A 56 23.90 21.41 18.84
N CYS A 57 23.95 20.12 18.50
CA CYS A 57 24.06 19.64 17.13
C CYS A 57 22.70 19.56 16.45
N THR A 58 22.62 19.90 15.17
CA THR A 58 21.44 19.64 14.33
C THR A 58 21.62 18.34 13.55
N LEU A 59 20.79 17.35 13.83
CA LEU A 59 20.71 16.11 13.05
C LEU A 59 19.95 16.36 11.75
N ASN A 60 20.51 15.88 10.64
CA ASN A 60 19.85 15.96 9.35
C ASN A 60 20.30 14.83 8.43
N ALA A 61 19.44 14.49 7.47
CA ALA A 61 19.70 13.49 6.45
C ALA A 61 19.05 13.95 5.13
N ALA A 62 19.78 13.79 4.03
CA ALA A 62 19.24 13.93 2.69
C ALA A 62 19.13 12.56 2.03
N PHE A 63 17.99 12.30 1.39
CA PHE A 63 17.83 11.14 0.52
C PHE A 63 18.77 11.25 -0.68
N VAL A 64 19.43 10.15 -1.04
CA VAL A 64 20.29 10.08 -2.22
C VAL A 64 19.70 9.16 -3.27
N ALA A 65 19.30 7.95 -2.88
CA ALA A 65 18.75 6.97 -3.82
C ALA A 65 18.07 5.80 -3.12
N ASP A 66 17.12 5.19 -3.82
CA ASP A 66 16.81 3.78 -3.65
C ASP A 66 17.92 2.94 -4.27
N VAL A 67 18.48 2.01 -3.51
CA VAL A 67 19.59 1.17 -3.97
C VAL A 67 19.07 -0.14 -4.56
N THR A 68 17.99 -0.72 -4.02
CA THR A 68 17.49 -2.04 -4.45
C THR A 68 16.12 -2.00 -5.11
N VAL A 69 15.12 -1.40 -4.46
CA VAL A 69 13.73 -1.38 -4.92
C VAL A 69 13.35 0.05 -5.25
N PRO A 70 13.43 0.50 -6.52
CA PRO A 70 12.96 1.83 -6.91
C PRO A 70 11.45 2.00 -6.70
N ASP A 71 11.01 3.24 -6.73
CA ASP A 71 9.58 3.55 -6.69
C ASP A 71 8.83 2.91 -7.87
N ASN A 72 7.59 2.50 -7.59
CA ASN A 72 6.70 1.79 -8.53
C ASN A 72 7.22 0.42 -9.01
N THR A 73 8.17 -0.20 -8.29
CA THR A 73 8.52 -1.59 -8.54
C THR A 73 7.33 -2.49 -8.24
N GLU A 74 6.93 -3.31 -9.22
CA GLU A 74 5.84 -4.28 -9.07
C GLU A 74 6.35 -5.61 -8.52
N PHE A 75 5.60 -6.19 -7.59
CA PHE A 75 5.88 -7.51 -7.03
C PHE A 75 4.63 -8.40 -7.08
N PRO A 76 4.78 -9.70 -7.41
CA PRO A 76 3.75 -10.69 -7.11
C PRO A 76 3.45 -10.73 -5.61
N SER A 77 2.22 -11.10 -5.25
CA SER A 77 1.82 -11.21 -3.84
C SER A 77 2.69 -12.21 -3.07
N GLY A 78 3.05 -11.84 -1.84
CA GLY A 78 3.89 -12.66 -0.96
C GLY A 78 5.39 -12.66 -1.31
N THR A 79 5.83 -11.90 -2.31
CA THR A 79 7.26 -11.79 -2.64
C THR A 79 8.02 -11.08 -1.53
N ALA A 80 9.03 -11.75 -0.97
CA ALA A 80 9.96 -11.12 -0.03
C ALA A 80 10.96 -10.25 -0.78
N PHE A 81 11.28 -9.09 -0.22
CA PHE A 81 12.29 -8.19 -0.77
C PHE A 81 13.06 -7.48 0.35
N THR A 82 14.23 -6.95 0.01
CA THR A 82 15.03 -6.08 0.89
C THR A 82 15.10 -4.69 0.28
N LYS A 83 14.52 -3.71 0.98
CA LYS A 83 14.67 -2.29 0.62
C LYS A 83 15.96 -1.75 1.23
N THR A 84 16.78 -1.14 0.40
CA THR A 84 18.01 -0.45 0.82
C THR A 84 17.97 0.98 0.30
N TRP A 85 18.21 1.93 1.20
CA TRP A 85 18.32 3.34 0.89
C TRP A 85 19.76 3.81 1.03
N ARG A 86 20.13 4.79 0.21
CA ARG A 86 21.34 5.58 0.44
C ARG A 86 20.93 6.94 0.97
N LEU A 87 21.47 7.29 2.13
CA LEU A 87 21.27 8.57 2.79
C LEU A 87 22.60 9.30 2.91
N ARG A 88 22.57 10.64 2.90
CA ARG A 88 23.71 11.51 3.16
C ARG A 88 23.46 12.26 4.45
N ASN A 89 24.43 12.22 5.38
CA ASN A 89 24.42 13.12 6.52
C ASN A 89 24.67 14.56 6.03
N THR A 90 23.70 15.43 6.28
CA THR A 90 23.72 16.87 5.98
C THR A 90 23.57 17.72 7.25
N GLY A 91 23.68 17.09 8.42
CA GLY A 91 23.63 17.74 9.72
C GLY A 91 24.96 18.40 10.07
N THR A 92 25.01 18.98 11.26
CA THR A 92 26.24 19.61 11.78
C THR A 92 27.13 18.62 12.52
N CYS A 93 26.64 17.41 12.79
CA CYS A 93 27.33 16.39 13.57
C CYS A 93 27.11 14.99 12.97
N THR A 94 28.02 14.06 13.30
CA THR A 94 27.88 12.65 12.94
C THR A 94 26.64 12.04 13.56
N TRP A 95 26.03 11.07 12.88
CA TRP A 95 24.99 10.25 13.52
C TRP A 95 25.63 9.43 14.63
N GLU A 96 25.21 9.68 15.86
CA GLU A 96 25.73 9.00 17.04
C GLU A 96 25.10 7.62 17.21
N ALA A 97 25.70 6.80 18.08
CA ALA A 97 25.09 5.54 18.48
C ALA A 97 23.69 5.78 19.04
N GLY A 98 22.69 5.05 18.53
CA GLY A 98 21.29 5.26 18.86
C GLY A 98 20.50 6.08 17.83
N THR A 99 21.14 6.57 16.77
CA THR A 99 20.41 7.09 15.59
C THR A 99 19.76 5.91 14.86
N LEU A 100 18.45 6.00 14.62
CA LEU A 100 17.67 4.94 14.01
C LEU A 100 16.91 5.44 12.79
N LEU A 101 16.79 4.59 11.77
CA LEU A 101 15.74 4.66 10.77
C LEU A 101 14.49 4.03 11.37
N VAL A 102 13.39 4.77 11.44
CA VAL A 102 12.15 4.36 12.12
C VAL A 102 10.98 4.36 11.15
N PHE A 103 10.14 3.33 11.22
CA PHE A 103 8.86 3.29 10.52
C PHE A 103 7.91 4.32 11.12
N VAL A 104 7.46 5.27 10.30
CA VAL A 104 6.59 6.38 10.74
C VAL A 104 5.11 6.10 10.43
N SER A 105 4.81 5.58 9.23
CA SER A 105 3.44 5.37 8.76
C SER A 105 3.37 4.50 7.50
N GLY A 106 2.16 4.11 7.10
CA GLY A 106 1.87 3.28 5.94
C GLY A 106 1.57 1.83 6.32
N ASP A 107 1.68 0.93 5.35
CA ASP A 107 1.49 -0.50 5.57
C ASP A 107 2.80 -1.16 6.03
N ALA A 108 2.74 -1.89 7.14
CA ALA A 108 3.90 -2.65 7.62
C ALA A 108 4.14 -3.87 6.72
N MET A 109 5.20 -3.83 5.91
CA MET A 109 5.55 -4.89 4.95
C MET A 109 6.42 -6.03 5.54
N GLY A 110 6.29 -6.27 6.86
CA GLY A 110 7.00 -7.35 7.55
C GLY A 110 8.46 -7.08 7.95
N GLY A 111 8.95 -5.84 7.76
CA GLY A 111 10.25 -5.40 8.26
C GLY A 111 10.24 -4.98 9.74
N PRO A 112 11.41 -4.77 10.36
CA PRO A 112 11.50 -4.23 11.72
C PRO A 112 10.97 -2.78 11.78
N ALA A 113 10.41 -2.40 12.93
CA ALA A 113 9.92 -1.04 13.15
C ALA A 113 11.04 0.02 13.20
N SER A 114 12.28 -0.40 13.50
CA SER A 114 13.46 0.46 13.43
C SER A 114 14.75 -0.31 13.20
N VAL A 115 15.74 0.34 12.59
CA VAL A 115 17.11 -0.17 12.41
C VAL A 115 18.14 0.94 12.65
N PRO A 116 19.33 0.64 13.23
CA PRO A 116 20.42 1.62 13.32
C PRO A 116 20.89 2.09 11.94
N VAL A 117 21.30 3.37 11.85
CA VAL A 117 21.89 3.98 10.63
C VAL A 117 23.38 4.23 10.76
#